data_AF-A0A7S2S6R2-F1
#
_entry.id   AF-A0A7S2S6R2-F1
#
_cell.length_a   1.000
_cell.length_b   1.000
_cell.length_c   1.000
_cell.angle_alpha   90.00
_cell.angle_beta   90.00
_cell.angle_gamma   90.00
#
_symmetry.space_group_name_H-M   'P 1'
#
loop_
_entity.id
_entity.type
_entity.pdbx_description
1 polymer ?
#
loop_
_entity_poly.entity_id
_entity_poly.type
_entity_poly.pdbx_seq_one_letter_code
_entity_poly.pdbx_strand_id
1 'polypeptide(L)'
;HDVSEAFTVGQGARIGGVQQKWFVARKERTTGDIWVCPGSDHQALYFESLVADHRTFQWISDAGTGSHDTWLARLRDPRGVQVFCRTRYRQGLAEATAWLQEVEGEEVLHLRFAEPMRAVAPGQTLALYVPARALESAAGVPLEHATGEAWVCLGGGNIVSAAGLRQDG
;
A
#
# COMPACT_ATOMS: atom_id res chain seq x y z
N HIS A 1 -17.32 23.43 -4.08
CA HIS A 1 -17.28 22.13 -3.39
C HIS A 1 -16.65 21.14 -4.33
N ASP A 2 -15.54 20.51 -3.93
CA ASP A 2 -14.88 19.49 -4.74
C ASP A 2 -15.72 18.20 -4.68
N VAL A 3 -16.30 17.80 -5.81
CA VAL A 3 -17.12 16.59 -5.92
C VAL A 3 -16.23 15.34 -5.84
N SER A 4 -14.93 15.44 -6.13
CA SER A 4 -14.00 14.33 -6.10
C SER A 4 -13.82 13.78 -4.67
N GLU A 5 -13.83 14.61 -3.63
CA GLU A 5 -13.58 14.18 -2.24
C GLU A 5 -14.60 13.14 -1.74
N ALA A 6 -15.83 13.16 -2.25
CA ALA A 6 -16.91 12.26 -1.85
C ALA A 6 -16.77 10.79 -2.34
N PHE A 7 -15.72 10.48 -3.10
CA PHE A 7 -15.51 9.16 -3.71
C PHE A 7 -14.17 8.53 -3.32
N THR A 8 -14.18 7.21 -3.08
CA THR A 8 -13.01 6.38 -2.77
C THR A 8 -12.82 5.32 -3.85
N VAL A 9 -11.58 4.91 -4.16
CA VAL A 9 -11.35 3.79 -5.10
C VAL A 9 -11.96 2.50 -4.55
N GLY A 10 -12.63 1.73 -5.41
CA GLY A 10 -13.41 0.55 -5.04
C GLY A 10 -14.73 0.83 -4.31
N GLN A 11 -15.15 2.09 -4.18
CA GLN A 11 -16.50 2.47 -3.74
C GLN A 11 -17.52 2.14 -4.84
N GLY A 12 -18.69 1.63 -4.46
CA GLY A 12 -19.78 1.39 -5.39
C GLY A 12 -20.35 2.69 -5.95
N ALA A 13 -20.32 2.85 -7.27
CA ALA A 13 -20.89 3.99 -7.99
C ALA A 13 -22.40 3.78 -8.21
N ARG A 14 -23.21 4.76 -7.81
CA ARG A 14 -24.67 4.74 -7.99
C ARG A 14 -25.06 5.29 -9.36
N ILE A 15 -24.90 4.48 -10.39
CA ILE A 15 -25.32 4.80 -11.76
C ILE A 15 -26.80 4.37 -11.93
N GLY A 16 -27.65 5.28 -12.44
CA GLY A 16 -29.06 4.97 -12.71
C GLY A 16 -29.23 4.09 -13.95
N GLY A 17 -30.23 3.21 -13.95
CA GLY A 17 -30.64 2.42 -15.13
C GLY A 17 -29.78 1.21 -15.48
N VAL A 18 -28.67 0.95 -14.79
CA VAL A 18 -27.81 -0.23 -15.02
C VAL A 18 -28.12 -1.37 -14.04
N GLN A 19 -28.15 -2.60 -14.55
CA GLN A 19 -28.44 -3.81 -13.76
C GLN A 19 -27.23 -4.28 -12.92
N GLN A 20 -26.02 -4.09 -13.45
CA GLN A 20 -24.78 -4.50 -12.78
C GLN A 20 -24.23 -3.40 -11.86
N LYS A 21 -23.53 -3.79 -10.79
CA LYS A 21 -22.84 -2.86 -9.89
C LYS A 21 -21.61 -2.27 -10.60
N TRP A 22 -21.42 -0.96 -10.47
CA TRP A 22 -20.22 -0.25 -10.92
C TRP A 22 -19.39 0.22 -9.74
N PHE A 23 -18.09 0.41 -9.94
CA PHE A 23 -17.14 0.80 -8.91
C PHE A 23 -16.18 1.88 -9.41
N VAL A 24 -15.81 2.81 -8.54
CA VAL A 24 -14.79 3.85 -8.83
C VAL A 24 -13.42 3.19 -9.01
N ALA A 25 -12.84 3.33 -10.20
CA ALA A 25 -11.53 2.78 -10.56
C ALA A 25 -10.40 3.80 -10.34
N ARG A 26 -10.59 5.03 -10.83
CA ARG A 26 -9.61 6.13 -10.71
C ARG A 26 -10.34 7.44 -10.43
N LYS A 27 -9.66 8.33 -9.71
CA LYS A 27 -9.99 9.75 -9.61
C LYS A 27 -8.84 10.56 -10.18
N GLU A 28 -9.13 11.62 -10.91
CA GLU A 28 -8.12 12.59 -11.32
C GLU A 28 -8.32 13.88 -10.54
N ARG A 29 -7.34 14.28 -9.72
CA ARG A 29 -7.45 15.49 -8.89
C ARG A 29 -7.36 16.77 -9.71
N THR A 30 -6.70 16.71 -10.87
CA THR A 30 -6.45 17.89 -11.72
C THR A 30 -7.71 18.34 -12.47
N THR A 31 -8.50 17.39 -12.97
CA THR A 31 -9.72 17.64 -13.76
C THR A 31 -11.01 17.43 -12.95
N GLY A 32 -10.94 16.69 -11.85
CA GLY A 32 -12.11 16.22 -11.10
C GLY A 32 -12.74 14.93 -11.64
N ASP A 33 -12.17 14.33 -12.70
CA ASP A 33 -12.76 13.15 -13.36
C ASP A 33 -12.82 11.93 -12.43
N ILE A 34 -13.94 11.20 -12.50
CA ILE A 34 -14.18 9.97 -11.74
C ILE A 34 -14.43 8.84 -12.75
N TRP A 35 -13.44 7.98 -12.89
CA TRP A 35 -13.51 6.81 -13.78
C TRP A 35 -14.16 5.65 -13.04
N VAL A 36 -15.14 5.03 -13.68
CA VAL A 36 -15.93 3.91 -13.13
C VAL A 36 -15.84 2.69 -14.03
N CYS A 37 -15.89 1.50 -13.41
CA CYS A 37 -15.81 0.22 -14.11
C CYS A 37 -16.93 -0.75 -13.65
N PRO A 38 -17.35 -1.70 -14.49
CA PRO A 38 -18.40 -2.66 -14.17
C PRO A 38 -17.85 -3.88 -13.42
N GLY A 39 -18.60 -4.37 -12.43
CA GLY A 39 -18.27 -5.59 -11.69
C GLY A 39 -17.28 -5.37 -10.54
N SER A 40 -17.32 -6.25 -9.54
CA SER A 40 -16.46 -6.19 -8.35
C SER A 40 -14.99 -6.47 -8.65
N ASP A 41 -14.71 -7.24 -9.68
CA ASP A 41 -13.42 -7.93 -9.86
C ASP A 41 -12.71 -7.45 -11.15
N HIS A 42 -13.10 -6.27 -11.63
CA HIS A 42 -12.55 -5.61 -12.80
C HIS A 42 -11.08 -5.21 -12.59
N GLN A 43 -10.20 -5.50 -13.54
CA GLN A 43 -8.74 -5.26 -13.44
C GLN A 43 -8.36 -3.82 -13.04
N ALA A 44 -9.10 -2.81 -13.52
CA ALA A 44 -8.90 -1.40 -13.13
C ALA A 44 -9.19 -1.08 -11.64
N LEU A 45 -9.56 -2.08 -10.83
CA LEU A 45 -9.65 -1.98 -9.37
C LEU A 45 -8.43 -2.59 -8.66
N TYR A 46 -7.43 -3.11 -9.37
CA TYR A 46 -6.27 -3.80 -8.80
C TYR A 46 -4.98 -3.00 -9.08
N PHE A 47 -4.08 -2.99 -8.09
CA PHE A 47 -2.90 -2.16 -8.05
C PHE A 47 -1.65 -2.99 -7.78
N GLU A 48 -0.58 -2.78 -8.54
CA GLU A 48 0.70 -3.51 -8.42
C GLU A 48 1.62 -2.87 -7.38
N SER A 49 1.52 -1.56 -7.18
CA SER A 49 2.39 -0.80 -6.29
C SER A 49 1.70 0.43 -5.69
N LEU A 50 2.27 0.93 -4.60
CA LEU A 50 1.92 2.21 -4.00
C LEU A 50 3.15 3.00 -3.57
N VAL A 51 2.90 4.28 -3.28
CA VAL A 51 3.89 5.20 -2.71
C VAL A 51 3.28 5.85 -1.48
N ALA A 52 4.06 6.00 -0.41
CA ALA A 52 3.72 6.73 0.80
C ALA A 52 4.76 7.83 1.10
N ASP A 53 4.30 8.97 1.64
CA ASP A 53 5.21 10.04 2.07
C ASP A 53 5.92 9.64 3.36
N HIS A 54 7.23 9.37 3.26
CA HIS A 54 8.05 8.89 4.37
C HIS A 54 8.14 9.90 5.52
N ARG A 55 8.11 11.20 5.24
CA ARG A 55 8.14 12.26 6.27
C ARG A 55 6.89 12.23 7.15
N THR A 56 5.77 11.75 6.60
CA THR A 56 4.52 11.56 7.36
C THR A 56 4.46 10.21 8.06
N PHE A 57 5.38 9.28 7.75
CA PHE A 57 5.34 7.91 8.23
C PHE A 57 5.73 7.81 9.70
N GLN A 58 4.77 7.42 10.54
CA GLN A 58 4.93 7.25 11.97
C GLN A 58 5.53 5.88 12.27
N TRP A 59 6.87 5.83 12.35
CA TRP A 59 7.61 4.65 12.75
C TRP A 59 7.46 4.37 14.25
N ILE A 60 7.34 3.08 14.61
CA ILE A 60 7.25 2.63 16.01
C ILE A 60 8.67 2.27 16.48
N SER A 61 9.20 3.02 17.45
CA SER A 61 10.56 2.83 17.98
C SER A 61 10.76 1.52 18.74
N ASP A 62 9.73 1.05 19.43
CA ASP A 62 9.83 0.03 20.47
C ASP A 62 9.59 -1.40 19.96
N ALA A 63 10.08 -1.71 18.76
CA ALA A 63 10.08 -3.08 18.21
C ALA A 63 11.02 -4.05 18.97
N GLY A 64 11.67 -3.59 20.05
CA GLY A 64 12.33 -4.42 21.08
C GLY A 64 13.64 -5.12 20.70
N THR A 65 13.92 -5.33 19.41
CA THR A 65 15.03 -6.20 18.95
C THR A 65 15.86 -5.65 17.79
N GLY A 66 15.45 -4.53 17.17
CA GLY A 66 16.27 -3.78 16.22
C GLY A 66 15.87 -2.30 16.22
N SER A 67 16.84 -1.38 16.09
CA SER A 67 16.54 0.05 16.12
C SER A 67 15.74 0.49 14.88
N HIS A 68 15.05 1.63 15.00
CA HIS A 68 14.45 2.36 13.89
C HIS A 68 15.41 2.48 12.69
N ASP A 69 16.66 2.86 12.95
CA ASP A 69 17.71 3.05 11.94
C ASP A 69 18.07 1.75 11.23
N THR A 70 17.96 0.60 11.91
CA THR A 70 18.23 -0.73 11.34
C THR A 70 17.25 -1.05 10.22
N TRP A 71 15.97 -0.66 10.37
CA TRP A 71 14.96 -0.87 9.33
C TRP A 71 15.03 0.17 8.22
N LEU A 72 15.32 1.44 8.53
CA LEU A 72 15.61 2.44 7.49
C LEU A 72 16.82 2.04 6.63
N ALA A 73 17.90 1.57 7.24
CA ALA A 73 19.10 1.11 6.54
C ALA A 73 18.81 -0.08 5.60
N ARG A 74 17.95 -1.02 6.02
CA ARG A 74 17.47 -2.13 5.17
C ARG A 74 16.63 -1.63 4.00
N LEU A 75 15.68 -0.73 4.25
CA LEU A 75 14.79 -0.17 3.22
C LEU A 75 15.54 0.67 2.18
N ARG A 76 16.70 1.23 2.51
CA ARG A 76 17.59 1.94 1.56
C ARG A 76 18.39 1.02 0.63
N ASP A 77 18.27 -0.31 0.73
CA ASP A 77 18.79 -1.22 -0.31
C ASP A 77 17.90 -1.14 -1.56
N PRO A 78 18.42 -0.81 -2.76
CA PRO A 78 17.61 -0.70 -3.98
C PRO A 78 16.93 -2.01 -4.44
N ARG A 79 17.31 -3.16 -3.88
CA ARG A 79 16.61 -4.44 -4.10
C ARG A 79 15.30 -4.52 -3.31
N GLY A 80 15.17 -3.69 -2.28
CA GLY A 80 14.07 -3.66 -1.33
C GLY A 80 14.07 -4.83 -0.35
N VAL A 81 13.14 -4.75 0.60
CA VAL A 81 12.96 -5.67 1.71
C VAL A 81 11.58 -6.29 1.62
N GLN A 82 11.47 -7.60 1.84
CA GLN A 82 10.17 -8.25 1.99
C GLN A 82 9.49 -7.70 3.26
N VAL A 83 8.21 -7.35 3.16
CA VAL A 83 7.38 -6.84 4.26
C VAL A 83 5.94 -7.32 4.08
N PHE A 84 5.15 -7.23 5.14
CA PHE A 84 3.70 -7.35 5.07
C PHE A 84 3.04 -5.99 5.27
N CYS A 85 1.87 -5.80 4.68
CA CYS A 85 1.19 -4.50 4.71
C CYS A 85 -0.34 -4.60 4.83
N ARG A 86 -0.94 -3.48 5.22
CA ARG A 86 -2.37 -3.19 5.10
C ARG A 86 -2.55 -1.80 4.49
N THR A 87 -3.54 -1.64 3.61
CA THR A 87 -4.01 -0.33 3.13
C THR A 87 -5.43 -0.01 3.63
N ARG A 88 -6.08 -1.00 4.25
CA ARG A 88 -7.46 -0.93 4.74
C ARG A 88 -7.59 -1.58 6.13
N TYR A 89 -8.43 -0.98 6.99
CA TYR A 89 -8.71 -1.52 8.33
C TYR A 89 -9.33 -2.92 8.25
N ARG A 90 -8.87 -3.84 9.11
CA ARG A 90 -9.24 -5.28 9.15
C ARG A 90 -8.98 -6.08 7.86
N GLN A 91 -8.20 -5.57 6.91
CA GLN A 91 -7.66 -6.38 5.83
C GLN A 91 -6.73 -7.48 6.38
N GLY A 92 -6.62 -8.62 5.67
CA GLY A 92 -5.50 -9.54 5.86
C GLY A 92 -4.15 -8.84 5.64
N LEU A 93 -3.07 -9.45 6.12
CA LEU A 93 -1.73 -9.00 5.72
C LEU A 93 -1.51 -9.38 4.24
N ALA A 94 -0.99 -8.45 3.45
CA ALA A 94 -0.57 -8.71 2.08
C ALA A 94 0.95 -8.55 1.98
N GLU A 95 1.60 -9.50 1.31
CA GLU A 95 3.04 -9.48 1.08
C GLU A 95 3.44 -8.40 0.06
N ALA A 96 4.56 -7.73 0.30
CA ALA A 96 5.13 -6.73 -0.59
C ALA A 96 6.66 -6.69 -0.50
N THR A 97 7.31 -6.16 -1.53
CA THR A 97 8.67 -5.60 -1.46
C THR A 97 8.57 -4.11 -1.17
N ALA A 98 9.24 -3.60 -0.14
CA ALA A 98 9.31 -2.18 0.19
C ALA A 98 10.75 -1.64 0.08
N TRP A 99 10.90 -0.39 -0.37
CA TRP A 99 12.17 0.33 -0.39
C TRP A 99 11.98 1.83 -0.20
N LEU A 100 13.02 2.50 0.26
CA LEU A 100 13.14 3.96 0.29
C LEU A 100 13.95 4.42 -0.93
N GLN A 101 13.53 5.50 -1.55
CA GLN A 101 14.19 6.09 -2.71
C GLN A 101 14.20 7.62 -2.56
N GLU A 102 15.31 8.26 -2.91
CA GLU A 102 15.36 9.72 -3.02
C GLU A 102 14.73 10.16 -4.35
N VAL A 103 13.81 11.12 -4.28
CA VAL A 103 13.12 11.73 -5.43
C VAL A 103 13.08 13.24 -5.20
N GLU A 104 13.71 13.99 -6.09
CA GLU A 104 13.78 15.47 -6.01
C GLU A 104 14.37 16.02 -4.68
N GLY A 105 15.20 15.22 -3.99
CA GLY A 105 15.81 15.53 -2.69
C GLY A 105 14.97 15.13 -1.47
N GLU A 106 13.82 14.48 -1.69
CA GLU A 106 12.92 13.98 -0.65
C GLU A 106 12.98 12.44 -0.60
N GLU A 107 12.96 11.85 0.59
CA GLU A 107 12.94 10.39 0.73
C GLU A 107 11.49 9.85 0.64
N VAL A 108 11.29 8.83 -0.18
CA VAL A 108 9.97 8.33 -0.59
C VAL A 108 9.87 6.82 -0.36
N LEU A 109 8.79 6.37 0.29
CA LEU A 109 8.55 4.96 0.58
C LEU A 109 7.73 4.30 -0.53
N HIS A 110 8.35 3.39 -1.27
CA HIS A 110 7.74 2.61 -2.34
C HIS A 110 7.40 1.19 -1.85
N LEU A 111 6.23 0.68 -2.23
CA LEU A 111 5.85 -0.73 -2.08
C LEU A 111 5.42 -1.30 -3.44
N ARG A 112 5.86 -2.52 -3.76
CA ARG A 112 5.32 -3.38 -4.82
C ARG A 112 4.74 -4.63 -4.16
N PHE A 113 3.46 -4.94 -4.38
CA PHE A 113 2.82 -6.12 -3.79
C PHE A 113 3.30 -7.41 -4.48
N ALA A 114 3.24 -8.54 -3.77
CA ALA A 114 3.46 -9.86 -4.37
C ALA A 114 2.27 -10.29 -5.26
N GLU A 115 1.04 -9.98 -4.83
CA GLU A 115 -0.18 -10.12 -5.62
C GLU A 115 -0.89 -8.75 -5.77
N PRO A 116 -1.50 -8.44 -6.92
CA PRO A 116 -2.18 -7.15 -7.14
C PRO A 116 -3.25 -6.84 -6.08
N MET A 117 -3.10 -5.73 -5.36
CA MET A 117 -3.99 -5.38 -4.27
C MET A 117 -5.25 -4.64 -4.77
N ARG A 118 -6.43 -5.14 -4.39
CA ARG A 118 -7.70 -4.51 -4.77
C ARG A 118 -7.97 -3.21 -4.01
N ALA A 119 -8.16 -2.15 -4.79
CA ALA A 119 -8.68 -0.83 -4.40
C ALA A 119 -7.80 -0.08 -3.38
N VAL A 120 -6.50 -0.01 -3.65
CA VAL A 120 -5.61 0.95 -2.99
C VAL A 120 -6.05 2.37 -3.36
N ALA A 121 -6.16 3.27 -2.39
CA ALA A 121 -6.58 4.65 -2.63
C ALA A 121 -5.63 5.67 -1.95
N PRO A 122 -5.17 6.71 -2.66
CA PRO A 122 -4.47 7.83 -2.05
C PRO A 122 -5.30 8.50 -0.95
N GLY A 123 -4.64 8.88 0.15
CA GLY A 123 -5.28 9.38 1.37
C GLY A 123 -5.76 8.29 2.33
N GLN A 124 -5.62 7.00 2.00
CA GLN A 124 -5.71 5.92 2.99
C GLN A 124 -4.35 5.69 3.67
N THR A 125 -4.38 5.09 4.87
CA THR A 125 -3.18 4.78 5.65
C THR A 125 -2.58 3.44 5.22
N LEU A 126 -1.31 3.44 4.85
CA LEU A 126 -0.45 2.27 4.81
C LEU A 126 -0.02 1.93 6.25
N ALA A 127 -0.09 0.67 6.64
CA ALA A 127 0.61 0.13 7.81
C ALA A 127 1.57 -0.98 7.38
N LEU A 128 2.82 -0.93 7.86
CA LEU A 128 3.87 -1.92 7.60
C LEU A 128 4.04 -2.88 8.77
N TYR A 129 4.28 -4.15 8.44
CA TYR A 129 4.47 -5.25 9.37
C TYR A 129 5.65 -6.13 8.94
N VAL A 130 6.34 -6.68 9.94
CA VAL A 130 7.36 -7.75 9.80
C VAL A 130 7.16 -8.74 10.93
N PRO A 131 7.62 -10.00 10.80
CA PRO A 131 7.47 -10.96 11.89
C PRO A 131 8.50 -10.69 12.98
N ALA A 132 8.17 -11.03 14.22
CA ALA A 132 9.08 -10.88 15.36
C ALA A 132 10.49 -11.47 15.07
N ARG A 133 10.53 -12.66 14.45
CA ARG A 133 11.75 -13.36 14.01
C ARG A 133 12.68 -12.56 13.06
N ALA A 134 12.14 -11.59 12.32
CA ALA A 134 12.92 -10.76 11.38
C ALA A 134 13.56 -9.53 12.04
N LEU A 135 13.13 -9.19 13.25
CA LEU A 135 13.74 -8.17 14.09
C LEU A 135 14.99 -8.75 14.79
N GLU A 136 14.89 -10.00 15.27
CA GLU A 136 15.98 -10.74 15.92
C GLU A 136 17.11 -11.15 14.95
N SER A 137 16.77 -11.46 13.69
CA SER A 137 17.78 -11.82 12.69
C SER A 137 18.44 -10.58 12.09
N ALA A 138 19.77 -10.49 12.17
CA ALA A 138 20.57 -9.48 11.46
C ALA A 138 20.52 -9.65 9.92
N ALA A 139 20.36 -10.87 9.42
CA ALA A 139 20.25 -11.18 7.99
C ALA A 139 18.79 -11.25 7.51
N GLY A 140 18.56 -11.00 6.22
CA GLY A 140 17.24 -11.10 5.58
C GLY A 140 16.77 -12.55 5.44
N VAL A 141 16.06 -13.05 6.45
CA VAL A 141 15.34 -14.33 6.42
C VAL A 141 14.13 -14.21 5.48
N PRO A 142 13.76 -15.25 4.71
CA PRO A 142 12.47 -15.29 4.01
C PRO A 142 11.29 -15.10 4.99
N LEU A 143 10.42 -14.14 4.68
CA LEU A 143 9.26 -13.79 5.50
C LEU A 143 8.01 -14.51 5.01
N GLU A 144 7.98 -15.83 5.16
CA GLU A 144 6.79 -16.63 4.79
C GLU A 144 5.59 -16.39 5.73
N HIS A 145 4.37 -16.41 5.18
CA HIS A 145 3.11 -16.21 5.91
C HIS A 145 2.69 -17.44 6.74
N ALA A 146 3.32 -17.60 7.91
CA ALA A 146 3.09 -18.71 8.82
C ALA A 146 1.85 -18.50 9.72
N THR A 147 0.98 -19.51 9.81
CA THR A 147 -0.11 -19.53 10.79
C THR A 147 0.44 -19.61 12.21
N GLY A 148 0.09 -18.63 13.06
CA GLY A 148 0.66 -18.48 14.41
C GLY A 148 1.84 -17.51 14.51
N GLU A 149 2.22 -16.84 13.41
CA GLU A 149 3.16 -15.72 13.39
C GLU A 149 2.80 -14.64 14.43
N ALA A 150 3.81 -14.21 15.21
CA ALA A 150 3.77 -12.96 15.96
C ALA A 150 4.16 -11.79 15.05
N TRP A 151 3.18 -10.95 14.73
CA TRP A 151 3.29 -9.85 13.76
C TRP A 151 3.57 -8.50 14.45
N VAL A 152 4.69 -7.86 14.11
CA VAL A 152 5.10 -6.56 14.68
C VAL A 152 4.89 -5.45 13.64
N CYS A 153 4.24 -4.37 14.06
CA CYS A 153 4.04 -3.18 13.23
C CYS A 153 5.31 -2.33 13.25
N LEU A 154 5.88 -2.03 12.07
CA LEU A 154 6.98 -1.07 11.95
C LEU A 154 6.50 0.38 12.01
N GLY A 155 5.23 0.63 11.64
CA GLY A 155 4.65 1.96 11.60
C GLY A 155 3.58 2.12 10.52
N GLY A 156 3.15 3.35 10.28
CA GLY A 156 2.21 3.66 9.20
C GLY A 156 2.23 5.11 8.75
N GLY A 157 1.80 5.36 7.51
CA GLY A 157 1.83 6.68 6.87
C GLY A 157 0.79 6.80 5.75
N ASN A 158 0.67 7.98 5.16
CA ASN A 158 -0.36 8.23 4.14
C ASN A 158 0.10 7.80 2.75
N ILE A 159 -0.77 7.06 2.05
CA ILE A 159 -0.58 6.69 0.64
C ILE A 159 -0.77 7.94 -0.21
N VAL A 160 0.25 8.32 -0.99
CA VAL A 160 0.20 9.48 -1.89
C VAL A 160 -0.17 9.11 -3.32
N SER A 161 0.21 7.92 -3.78
CA SER A 161 -0.17 7.40 -5.10
C SER A 161 -0.21 5.86 -5.10
N ALA A 162 -0.87 5.29 -6.12
CA ALA A 162 -0.88 3.86 -6.39
C ALA A 162 -0.95 3.61 -7.90
N ALA A 163 -0.19 2.63 -8.39
CA ALA A 163 -0.19 2.25 -9.79
C ALA A 163 -1.10 1.02 -10.00
N GLY A 164 -2.06 1.15 -10.92
CA GLY A 164 -2.93 0.04 -11.33
C GLY A 164 -2.15 -1.09 -12.00
N LEU A 165 -2.83 -2.21 -12.24
CA LEU A 165 -2.36 -3.21 -13.20
C LEU A 165 -1.96 -2.57 -14.52
N ARG A 166 -0.83 -2.98 -15.10
CA ARG A 166 -0.53 -2.69 -16.51
C ARG A 166 -1.60 -3.35 -17.39
N GLN A 167 -2.23 -2.54 -18.23
CA GLN A 167 -3.05 -3.06 -19.32
C GLN A 167 -2.14 -3.30 -20.51
N ASP A 168 -1.67 -4.54 -20.65
CA ASP A 168 -1.11 -5.03 -21.90
C ASP A 168 -2.20 -4.97 -22.98
N GLY A 169 -1.88 -4.37 -24.14
CA GLY A 169 -2.83 -4.03 -25.21
C GLY A 169 -2.58 -4.77 -26.52
#